data_AF-A0A6M3LRL2-F1
#
_entry.id   AF-A0A6M3LRL2-F1
#
_cell.length_a   1.000
_cell.length_b   1.000
_cell.length_c   1.000
_cell.angle_alpha   90.00
_cell.angle_beta   90.00
_cell.angle_gamma   90.00
#
_symmetry.space_group_name_H-M   'P 1'
#
loop_
_entity.id
_entity.type
_entity.pdbx_description
1 polymer ?
#
loop_
_entity_poly.entity_id
_entity_poly.type
_entity_poly.pdbx_seq_one_letter_code
_entity_poly.pdbx_strand_id
1 'polypeptide(L)'
;MDKNEVKGKMHIEDFGLLIFFDKFGYRKQIHGKVKYIEEDGTIFFKDTERYEFHIPPESIVSFELKEMLPEPKEYKGKPITYDGGRFFYTGTKKDIDLKR
;
A
#
# COMPACT_ATOMS: atom_id res chain seq x y z
N MET A 1 -11.34 21.98 -11.86
CA MET A 1 -11.19 20.77 -11.04
C MET A 1 -9.70 20.57 -10.85
N ASP A 2 -9.16 21.11 -9.77
CA ASP A 2 -7.76 20.89 -9.39
C ASP A 2 -7.56 19.41 -9.07
N LYS A 3 -6.75 18.75 -9.90
CA LYS A 3 -6.40 17.34 -9.74
C LYS A 3 -5.08 17.26 -8.98
N ASN A 4 -5.07 16.39 -7.97
CA ASN A 4 -3.88 15.85 -7.30
C ASN A 4 -3.21 16.80 -6.30
N GLU A 5 -3.93 17.16 -5.25
CA GLU A 5 -3.27 17.56 -4.01
C GLU A 5 -2.74 16.28 -3.33
N VAL A 6 -1.44 16.00 -3.50
CA VAL A 6 -0.74 14.98 -2.72
C VAL A 6 -0.82 15.43 -1.26
N LYS A 7 -1.68 14.78 -0.47
CA LYS A 7 -1.83 15.09 0.95
C LYS A 7 -0.61 14.60 1.73
N GLY A 8 0.44 15.42 1.76
CA GLY A 8 1.64 15.19 2.57
C GLY A 8 2.93 15.37 1.78
N LYS A 9 3.98 15.86 2.44
CA LYS A 9 5.34 15.80 1.90
C LYS A 9 5.85 14.37 2.07
N MET A 10 6.16 13.70 0.97
CA MET A 10 6.85 12.42 0.99
C MET A 10 8.35 12.62 1.20
N HIS A 11 8.96 11.76 1.99
CA HIS A 11 10.40 11.68 2.19
C HIS A 11 10.89 10.27 1.89
N ILE A 12 12.18 10.18 1.58
CA ILE A 12 12.87 8.89 1.52
C ILE A 12 12.73 8.21 2.89
N GLU A 13 12.44 6.93 2.85
CA GLU A 13 12.12 6.05 3.97
C GLU A 13 10.69 6.16 4.57
N ASP A 14 9.82 7.03 4.05
CA ASP A 14 8.42 7.06 4.49
C ASP A 14 7.69 5.78 4.11
N PHE A 15 7.01 5.15 5.08
CA PHE A 15 6.13 4.00 4.85
C PHE A 15 4.67 4.46 4.82
N GLY A 16 3.92 4.00 3.83
CA GLY A 16 2.53 4.40 3.65
C GLY A 16 1.81 3.61 2.58
N LEU A 17 0.63 4.08 2.24
CA LEU A 17 -0.19 3.60 1.13
C LEU A 17 0.01 4.52 -0.07
N LEU A 18 0.54 3.96 -1.16
CA LEU A 18 0.66 4.66 -2.43
C LEU A 18 -0.50 4.27 -3.35
N ILE A 19 -1.15 5.28 -3.92
CA ILE A 19 -2.23 5.14 -4.90
C ILE A 19 -1.76 5.74 -6.21
N PHE A 20 -1.79 4.94 -7.27
CA PHE A 20 -1.32 5.36 -8.60
C PHE A 20 -2.07 4.63 -9.72
N PHE A 21 -1.95 5.13 -10.95
CA PHE A 21 -2.39 4.43 -12.16
C PHE A 21 -1.20 3.74 -12.82
N ASP A 22 -1.35 2.44 -13.12
CA ASP A 22 -0.34 1.72 -13.90
C ASP A 22 -0.37 2.14 -15.39
N LYS A 23 0.59 1.63 -16.16
CA LYS A 23 0.71 1.93 -17.60
C LYS A 23 -0.51 1.55 -18.44
N PHE A 24 -1.42 0.74 -17.92
CA PHE A 24 -2.66 0.33 -18.59
C PHE A 24 -3.87 1.14 -18.09
N GLY A 25 -3.66 2.11 -17.19
CA GLY A 25 -4.71 2.94 -16.61
C GLY A 25 -5.46 2.26 -15.47
N TYR A 26 -4.99 1.12 -14.94
CA TYR A 26 -5.61 0.52 -13.76
C TYR A 26 -5.15 1.22 -12.49
N ARG A 27 -6.10 1.59 -11.64
CA ARG A 27 -5.81 2.15 -10.31
C ARG A 27 -5.27 1.04 -9.40
N LYS A 28 -4.06 1.24 -8.87
CA LYS A 28 -3.38 0.35 -7.92
C LYS A 28 -3.28 1.03 -6.55
N GLN A 29 -3.22 0.20 -5.51
CA GLN A 29 -3.07 0.61 -4.12
C GLN A 29 -2.08 -0.35 -3.47
N ILE A 30 -0.97 0.17 -2.96
CA ILE A 30 0.16 -0.65 -2.49
C ILE A 30 0.70 -0.05 -1.20
N HIS A 31 0.89 -0.90 -0.19
CA HIS A 31 1.61 -0.51 1.02
C HIS A 31 3.11 -0.73 0.80
N GLY A 32 3.93 0.16 1.31
CA GLY A 32 5.36 0.06 1.10
C GLY A 32 6.07 1.32 1.54
N LYS A 33 7.31 1.44 1.09
CA LYS A 33 8.23 2.48 1.51
C LYS A 33 8.82 3.22 0.33
N VAL A 34 8.91 4.54 0.43
CA VAL A 34 9.64 5.37 -0.54
C VAL A 34 11.13 5.09 -0.37
N LYS A 35 11.74 4.39 -1.32
CA LYS A 35 13.17 4.04 -1.25
C LYS A 35 14.04 5.15 -1.83
N TYR A 36 13.61 5.74 -2.94
CA TYR A 36 14.35 6.74 -3.68
C TYR A 36 13.41 7.56 -4.55
N ILE A 37 13.79 8.81 -4.85
CA ILE A 37 13.08 9.70 -5.77
C ILE A 37 14.14 10.24 -6.74
N GLU A 38 13.93 10.04 -8.04
CA GLU A 38 14.80 10.58 -9.09
C GLU A 38 14.62 12.08 -9.25
N GLU A 39 15.55 12.73 -9.96
CA GLU A 39 15.50 14.17 -10.24
C GLU A 39 14.23 14.57 -11.02
N ASP A 40 13.68 13.65 -11.83
CA ASP A 40 12.46 13.85 -12.60
C ASP A 40 11.17 13.62 -11.77
N GLY A 41 11.30 13.21 -10.50
CA GLY A 41 10.20 12.93 -9.59
C GLY A 41 9.69 11.49 -9.62
N THR A 42 10.30 10.60 -10.40
CA THR A 42 9.96 9.17 -10.39
C THR A 42 10.25 8.56 -9.03
N ILE A 43 9.27 7.86 -8.45
CA ILE A 43 9.40 7.19 -7.15
C ILE A 43 9.77 5.73 -7.34
N PHE A 44 10.73 5.29 -6.55
CA PHE A 44 11.06 3.88 -6.33
C PHE A 44 10.36 3.44 -5.04
N PHE A 45 9.22 2.77 -5.21
CA PHE A 45 8.37 2.36 -4.10
C PHE A 45 8.55 0.87 -3.81
N LYS A 46 9.02 0.55 -2.61
CA LYS A 46 9.35 -0.82 -2.19
C LYS A 46 8.22 -1.39 -1.33
N ASP A 47 7.48 -2.34 -1.88
CA ASP A 47 6.40 -3.06 -1.18
C ASP A 47 6.98 -4.13 -0.24
N THR A 48 7.84 -4.99 -0.79
CA THR A 48 8.53 -6.05 -0.04
C THR A 48 10.02 -6.04 -0.33
N GLU A 49 10.79 -6.88 0.36
CA GLU A 49 12.24 -7.02 0.07
C GLU A 49 12.54 -7.37 -1.40
N ARG A 50 11.61 -8.05 -2.07
CA ARG A 50 11.80 -8.57 -3.43
C ARG A 50 11.07 -7.79 -4.51
N TYR A 51 10.21 -6.85 -4.14
CA TYR A 51 9.33 -6.17 -5.08
C TYR A 51 9.41 -4.66 -4.95
N GLU A 52 9.70 -4.00 -6.06
CA GLU A 52 9.86 -2.56 -6.21
C GLU A 52 9.07 -2.08 -7.43
N PHE A 53 8.44 -0.93 -7.29
CA PHE A 53 7.69 -0.27 -8.34
C PHE A 53 8.39 1.04 -8.70
N HIS A 54 8.54 1.30 -10.01
CA HIS A 54 9.05 2.56 -10.54
C HIS A 54 7.85 3.33 -11.08
N ILE A 55 7.50 4.42 -10.40
CA ILE A 55 6.22 5.10 -10.60
C ILE A 55 6.50 6.55 -10.97
N PRO A 56 6.18 6.96 -12.21
CA PRO A 56 6.42 8.32 -12.64
C PRO A 56 5.44 9.27 -11.95
N PRO A 57 5.80 10.54 -11.76
CA PRO A 57 5.05 11.46 -10.90
C PRO A 57 3.61 11.68 -11.38
N GLU A 58 3.37 11.69 -12.69
CA GLU A 58 2.05 11.85 -13.31
C GLU A 58 1.10 10.68 -13.05
N SER A 59 1.64 9.49 -12.73
CA SER A 59 0.84 8.32 -12.37
C SER A 59 0.33 8.38 -10.94
N ILE A 60 0.94 9.21 -10.08
CA ILE A 60 0.61 9.25 -8.65
C ILE A 60 -0.70 10.00 -8.43
N VAL A 61 -1.60 9.36 -7.70
CA VAL A 61 -2.85 9.96 -7.25
C VAL A 61 -2.68 10.53 -5.85
N SER A 62 -2.15 9.72 -4.93
CA SER A 62 -1.91 10.12 -3.55
C SER A 62 -0.93 9.19 -2.84
N PHE A 63 -0.29 9.72 -1.81
CA PHE A 63 0.46 8.94 -0.83
C PHE A 63 -0.08 9.26 0.56
N GLU A 64 -0.42 8.23 1.32
CA GLU A 64 -0.92 8.36 2.68
C GLU A 64 0.06 7.71 3.64
N LEU A 65 0.72 8.53 4.47
CA LEU A 65 1.56 8.06 5.56
C LEU A 65 0.80 7.09 6.46
N LYS A 66 1.49 6.06 6.95
CA LYS A 66 0.91 5.03 7.82
C LYS A 66 0.18 5.62 9.03
N GLU A 67 0.70 6.70 9.60
CA GLU A 67 0.15 7.41 10.75
C GLU A 67 -1.21 8.05 10.47
N MET A 68 -1.52 8.33 9.19
CA MET A 68 -2.80 8.86 8.74
C MET A 68 -3.80 7.78 8.37
N LEU A 69 -3.35 6.54 8.18
CA LEU A 69 -4.23 5.43 7.83
C LEU A 69 -5.11 5.10 9.04
N PRO A 70 -6.41 4.83 8.83
CA PRO A 70 -7.29 4.44 9.92
C PRO A 70 -6.73 3.19 10.60
N GLU A 71 -6.68 3.20 11.93
CA GLU A 71 -6.29 2.00 12.65
C GLU A 71 -7.21 0.83 12.24
N PRO A 72 -6.66 -0.37 11.98
CA PRO A 72 -7.48 -1.54 11.71
C PRO A 72 -8.42 -1.75 12.89
N LYS A 73 -9.72 -1.48 12.72
CA LYS A 73 -10.71 -1.69 13.80
C LYS A 73 -11.02 -3.16 13.99
N GLU A 74 -10.91 -3.93 12.92
CA GLU A 74 -11.16 -5.37 12.95
C GLU A 74 -9.84 -6.14 13.13
N TYR A 75 -9.84 -7.07 14.08
CA TYR A 75 -8.77 -8.06 14.31
C TYR A 75 -7.38 -7.52 14.70
N LYS A 76 -7.25 -6.23 15.06
CA LYS A 76 -6.02 -5.65 15.62
C LYS A 76 -5.52 -6.46 16.83
N GLY A 77 -4.26 -6.91 16.75
CA GLY A 77 -3.60 -7.69 17.81
C GLY A 77 -4.01 -9.18 17.87
N LYS A 78 -4.87 -9.67 16.97
CA LYS A 78 -5.19 -11.10 16.92
C LYS A 78 -4.06 -11.86 16.22
N PRO A 79 -3.65 -13.03 16.76
CA PRO A 79 -2.71 -13.90 16.08
C PRO A 79 -3.29 -14.34 14.73
N ILE A 80 -2.44 -14.35 13.71
CA ILE A 80 -2.76 -14.83 12.36
C ILE A 80 -2.00 -16.14 12.15
N THR A 81 -2.66 -17.11 11.54
CA THR A 81 -2.07 -18.39 11.14
C THR A 81 -2.10 -18.52 9.62
N TYR A 82 -1.05 -19.08 9.05
CA TYR A 82 -0.93 -19.41 7.63
C TYR A 82 -0.89 -20.93 7.46
N ASP A 83 -1.81 -21.50 6.68
CA ASP A 83 -1.89 -22.96 6.44
C ASP A 83 -1.23 -23.42 5.13
N GLY A 84 -0.51 -22.53 4.44
CA GLY A 84 0.08 -22.82 3.13
C GLY A 84 -0.78 -22.37 1.94
N GLY A 85 -1.97 -21.82 2.18
CA GLY A 85 -2.77 -21.17 1.14
C GLY A 85 -3.61 -19.98 1.61
N ARG A 86 -3.87 -19.86 2.91
CA ARG A 86 -4.75 -18.84 3.49
C ARG A 86 -4.21 -18.30 4.81
N PHE A 87 -4.48 -17.03 5.04
CA PHE A 87 -4.33 -16.39 6.35
C PHE A 87 -5.67 -16.42 7.08
N PHE A 88 -5.67 -16.82 8.35
CA PHE A 88 -6.86 -16.77 9.21
C PHE A 88 -6.48 -16.39 10.64
N TYR A 89 -7.42 -15.78 11.35
CA TYR A 89 -7.20 -15.39 12.74
C TYR A 89 -7.30 -16.61 13.66
N THR A 90 -6.28 -16.84 14.50
CA THR A 90 -6.24 -17.96 15.44
C THR A 90 -7.33 -17.78 16.49
N GLY A 91 -8.16 -18.81 16.68
CA GLY A 91 -9.30 -18.79 17.62
C GLY A 91 -10.68 -18.58 16.96
N THR A 92 -10.71 -18.17 15.69
CA THR A 92 -11.93 -18.21 14.87
C THR A 92 -11.85 -19.40 13.91
N LYS A 93 -12.15 -20.62 14.40
CA LYS A 93 -12.75 -21.65 13.54
C LYS A 93 -14.18 -21.20 13.18
N LYS A 94 -14.29 -20.10 12.45
CA LYS A 94 -15.42 -19.85 11.58
C LYS A 94 -14.80 -19.80 10.21
N ASP A 95 -15.03 -20.84 9.43
CA ASP A 95 -14.75 -20.83 8.00
C ASP A 95 -15.30 -19.53 7.44
N ILE A 96 -14.43 -18.57 7.14
CA ILE A 96 -14.81 -17.41 6.36
C ILE A 96 -14.93 -17.96 4.94
N ASP A 97 -16.14 -18.40 4.60
CA ASP A 97 -16.51 -18.79 3.25
C ASP A 97 -16.47 -17.52 2.38
N LEU A 98 -15.29 -17.22 1.82
CA LEU A 98 -15.10 -16.20 0.80
C LEU A 98 -15.71 -16.71 -0.51
N LYS A 99 -17.04 -16.84 -0.56
CA LYS A 99 -17.74 -17.11 -1.82
C LYS A 99 -17.78 -15.84 -2.67
N ARG A 100 -16.81 -15.83 -3.60
CA ARG A 100 -16.74 -15.26 -4.95
C ARG A 100 -17.22 -13.83 -5.16
#